data_AF-A0A563EK30-F1
#
_entry.id   AF-A0A563EK30-F1
#
_cell.length_a   1.000
_cell.length_b   1.000
_cell.length_c   1.000
_cell.angle_alpha   90.00
_cell.angle_beta   90.00
_cell.angle_gamma   90.00
#
_symmetry.space_group_name_H-M   'P 1'
#
loop_
_entity.id
_entity.type
_entity.pdbx_description
1 polymer ?
#
loop_
_entity_poly.entity_id
_entity_poly.type
_entity_poly.pdbx_seq_one_letter_code
_entity_poly.pdbx_strand_id
1 'polypeptide(L)'
;MAELLGELLRNSQLHRVLWVVASGRNRYDDLILFCDANAVEQAITSALIVEPLDDDLLPPYHLTDAGRNLITRWRREVQARLDTEGFRAVWEAVTAG
;
A
#
# COMPACT_ATOMS: atom_id res chain seq x y z
N MET A 1 1.94 -21.74 5.98
CA MET A 1 2.04 -20.53 6.84
C MET A 1 3.28 -19.69 6.48
N ALA A 2 4.46 -20.31 6.38
CA ALA A 2 5.67 -19.65 5.87
C ALA A 2 5.51 -19.07 4.45
N GLU A 3 4.81 -19.76 3.55
CA GLU A 3 4.56 -19.29 2.18
C GLU A 3 3.72 -18.01 2.13
N LEU A 4 2.63 -17.94 2.91
CA LEU A 4 1.79 -16.75 3.04
C LEU A 4 2.57 -15.56 3.61
N LEU A 5 3.34 -15.77 4.67
CA LEU A 5 4.20 -14.72 5.24
C LEU A 5 5.23 -14.22 4.22
N GLY A 6 5.86 -15.14 3.49
CA GLY A 6 6.80 -14.79 2.43
C GLY A 6 6.14 -13.97 1.31
N GLU A 7 4.91 -14.31 0.92
CA GLU A 7 4.15 -13.55 -0.08
C GLU A 7 3.76 -12.15 0.43
N LEU A 8 3.28 -12.05 1.67
CA LEU A 8 2.92 -10.77 2.28
C LEU A 8 4.13 -9.85 2.43
N LEU A 9 5.30 -10.39 2.77
CA LEU A 9 6.55 -9.64 2.84
C LEU A 9 7.03 -9.17 1.47
N ARG A 10 6.98 -10.04 0.45
CA ARG A 10 7.36 -9.67 -0.93
C ARG A 10 6.50 -8.54 -1.49
N ASN A 11 5.21 -8.55 -1.15
CA ASN A 11 4.26 -7.52 -1.59
C ASN A 11 4.13 -6.34 -0.62
N SER A 12 4.95 -6.27 0.44
CA SER A 12 4.81 -5.24 1.50
C SER A 12 4.94 -3.82 0.95
N GLN A 13 5.82 -3.58 -0.03
CA GLN A 13 5.99 -2.27 -0.66
C GLN A 13 4.75 -1.83 -1.43
N LEU A 14 4.08 -2.75 -2.13
CA LEU A 14 2.83 -2.44 -2.81
C LEU A 14 1.71 -2.13 -1.81
N HIS A 15 1.58 -2.95 -0.76
CA HIS A 15 0.62 -2.67 0.32
C HIS A 15 0.91 -1.35 1.04
N ARG A 16 2.18 -0.97 1.17
CA ARG A 16 2.62 0.31 1.75
C ARG A 16 2.09 1.49 0.93
N VAL A 17 2.24 1.46 -0.40
CA VAL A 17 1.67 2.49 -1.28
C VAL A 17 0.17 2.62 -1.07
N LEU A 18 -0.57 1.50 -1.10
CA LEU A 18 -2.02 1.52 -0.91
C LEU A 18 -2.43 2.02 0.47
N TRP A 19 -1.68 1.68 1.51
CA TRP A 19 -1.89 2.16 2.88
C TRP A 19 -1.69 3.67 2.99
N VAL A 20 -0.58 4.17 2.44
CA VAL A 20 -0.23 5.60 2.43
C VAL A 20 -1.32 6.40 1.71
N VAL A 21 -1.75 5.95 0.52
CA VAL A 21 -2.86 6.57 -0.20
C VAL A 21 -4.18 6.51 0.59
N ALA A 22 -4.50 5.36 1.19
CA ALA A 22 -5.70 5.19 2.02
C ALA A 22 -5.71 6.10 3.26
N SER A 23 -4.52 6.42 3.80
CA SER A 23 -4.36 7.26 4.99
C SER A 23 -4.48 8.76 4.72
N GLY A 24 -4.63 9.17 3.46
CA GLY A 24 -4.73 10.57 3.05
C GLY A 24 -3.39 11.25 2.75
N ARG A 25 -2.26 10.53 2.88
CA ARG A 25 -0.92 10.96 2.45
C ARG A 25 -0.73 10.62 0.97
N ASN A 26 -1.61 11.14 0.13
CA ASN A 26 -1.77 10.70 -1.25
C ASN A 26 -1.28 11.72 -2.28
N ARG A 27 -0.42 12.65 -1.89
CA ARG A 27 0.29 13.54 -2.84
C ARG A 27 1.58 12.87 -3.31
N TYR A 28 2.09 13.33 -4.45
CA TYR A 28 3.35 12.81 -4.99
C TYR A 28 4.50 12.87 -3.97
N ASP A 29 4.69 14.03 -3.32
CA ASP A 29 5.77 14.21 -2.33
C ASP A 29 5.65 13.24 -1.14
N ASP A 30 4.42 12.98 -0.67
CA ASP A 30 4.19 11.99 0.38
C ASP A 30 4.53 10.57 -0.11
N LEU A 31 4.14 10.22 -1.33
CA LEU A 31 4.44 8.91 -1.89
C LEU A 31 5.94 8.69 -2.07
N ILE A 32 6.69 9.71 -2.50
CA ILE A 32 8.15 9.61 -2.61
C ILE A 32 8.82 9.56 -1.22
N LEU A 33 8.26 10.24 -0.22
CA LEU A 33 8.80 10.23 1.15
C LEU A 33 8.56 8.89 1.88
N PHE A 34 7.41 8.25 1.65
CA PHE A 34 6.95 7.10 2.44
C PHE A 34 6.98 5.75 1.69
N CYS A 35 7.23 5.75 0.39
CA CYS A 35 7.17 4.56 -0.46
C CYS A 35 8.37 4.46 -1.41
N ASP A 36 8.67 3.24 -1.85
CA ASP A 36 9.59 2.98 -2.95
C ASP A 36 8.99 3.44 -4.28
N ALA A 37 9.76 4.16 -5.11
CA ALA A 37 9.28 4.70 -6.38
C ALA A 37 8.82 3.61 -7.36
N ASN A 38 9.49 2.44 -7.40
CA ASN A 38 9.08 1.33 -8.27
C ASN A 38 7.76 0.73 -7.79
N ALA A 39 7.51 0.72 -6.48
CA ALA A 39 6.24 0.23 -5.93
C ALA A 39 5.07 1.18 -6.28
N VAL A 40 5.33 2.49 -6.32
CA VAL A 40 4.34 3.49 -6.78
C VAL A 40 4.03 3.27 -8.26
N GLU A 41 5.05 3.16 -9.11
CA GLU A 41 4.88 2.88 -10.55
C GLU A 41 4.15 1.55 -10.79
N GLN A 42 4.49 0.51 -10.02
CA GLN A 42 3.80 -0.77 -10.07
C GLN A 42 2.33 -0.65 -9.68
N ALA A 43 2.00 0.15 -8.66
CA ALA A 43 0.61 0.36 -8.23
C ALA A 43 -0.23 1.07 -9.31
N ILE A 44 0.37 2.02 -10.02
CA ILE A 44 -0.25 2.73 -11.15
C ILE A 44 -0.46 1.78 -12.32
N THR A 45 0.60 1.07 -12.74
CA THR A 45 0.57 0.12 -13.86
C THR A 45 -0.42 -1.03 -13.61
N SER A 46 -0.58 -1.44 -12.35
CA SER A 46 -1.54 -2.46 -11.93
C SER A 46 -2.97 -1.94 -11.73
N ALA A 47 -3.22 -0.66 -12.03
CA ALA A 47 -4.50 0.02 -11.82
C ALA A 47 -5.05 -0.11 -10.38
N LEU A 48 -4.17 -0.10 -9.38
CA LEU A 48 -4.54 -0.12 -7.96
C LEU A 48 -4.67 1.29 -7.40
N ILE A 49 -3.88 2.21 -7.93
CA ILE A 49 -4.05 3.66 -7.75
C ILE A 49 -4.15 4.31 -9.12
N VAL A 50 -4.81 5.46 -9.18
CA VAL A 50 -4.94 6.27 -10.39
C VAL A 50 -4.25 7.60 -10.14
N GLU A 51 -3.45 7.99 -11.13
CA GLU A 51 -2.86 9.31 -11.19
C GLU A 51 -3.94 10.39 -11.30
N PRO A 52 -3.69 11.59 -10.76
CA PRO A 52 -4.64 12.67 -10.84
C PRO A 52 -4.91 13.09 -12.30
N LEU A 53 -6.17 13.34 -12.66
CA LEU A 53 -6.56 13.87 -13.97
C LEU A 53 -6.44 15.41 -13.97
N ASP A 54 -5.22 15.91 -14.18
CA ASP A 54 -4.86 17.29 -14.60
C ASP A 54 -5.24 18.55 -13.77
N ASP A 55 -4.36 19.53 -13.98
CA ASP A 55 -4.29 20.99 -13.70
C ASP A 55 -3.97 21.60 -12.31
N ASP A 56 -2.88 22.37 -12.37
CA ASP A 56 -2.29 23.41 -11.51
C ASP A 56 -1.95 23.15 -10.03
N LEU A 57 -2.45 22.09 -9.38
CA LEU A 57 -2.26 21.92 -7.92
C LEU A 57 -1.70 20.56 -7.46
N LEU A 58 -1.22 19.72 -8.38
CA LEU A 58 -0.82 18.33 -8.10
C LEU A 58 -1.91 17.60 -7.30
N PRO A 59 -3.05 17.25 -7.93
CA PRO A 59 -4.15 16.65 -7.20
C PRO A 59 -3.74 15.30 -6.58
N PRO A 60 -4.49 14.79 -5.61
CA PRO A 60 -4.11 13.57 -4.90
C PRO A 60 -4.28 12.31 -5.76
N TYR A 61 -3.43 11.31 -5.53
CA TYR A 61 -3.61 9.94 -5.99
C TYR A 61 -4.84 9.31 -5.31
N HIS A 62 -5.55 8.46 -6.05
CA HIS A 62 -6.75 7.80 -5.56
C HIS A 62 -6.65 6.28 -5.69
N LEU A 63 -7.16 5.55 -4.68
CA LEU A 63 -7.36 4.11 -4.78
C LEU A 63 -8.48 3.82 -5.79
N THR A 64 -8.23 2.87 -6.69
CA THR A 64 -9.30 2.20 -7.43
C THR A 64 -10.07 1.25 -6.53
N ASP A 65 -11.18 0.70 -7.02
CA ASP A 65 -11.88 -0.37 -6.32
C ASP A 65 -10.99 -1.61 -6.12
N ALA A 66 -10.14 -1.92 -7.10
CA ALA A 66 -9.17 -3.01 -7.00
C ALA A 66 -8.15 -2.75 -5.88
N GLY A 67 -7.56 -1.54 -5.84
CA GLY A 67 -6.65 -1.15 -4.76
C GLY A 67 -7.29 -1.17 -3.39
N ARG A 68 -8.52 -0.65 -3.27
CA ARG A 68 -9.30 -0.64 -2.03
C ARG A 68 -9.60 -2.05 -1.53
N ASN A 69 -10.01 -2.94 -2.43
CA ASN A 69 -10.26 -4.34 -2.11
C ASN A 69 -8.99 -5.06 -1.64
N LEU A 70 -7.87 -4.84 -2.34
CA LEU A 70 -6.59 -5.44 -2.01
C LEU A 70 -6.12 -5.03 -0.61
N ILE A 71 -6.06 -3.72 -0.31
CA ILE A 71 -5.58 -3.25 1.00
C ILE A 71 -6.53 -3.64 2.14
N THR A 72 -7.84 -3.66 1.89
CA THR A 72 -8.83 -4.11 2.88
C THR A 72 -8.68 -5.59 3.19
N ARG A 73 -8.49 -6.42 2.16
CA ARG A 73 -8.24 -7.85 2.32
C ARG A 73 -6.96 -8.10 3.10
N TRP A 74 -5.86 -7.47 2.68
CA TRP A 74 -4.57 -7.54 3.37
C TRP A 74 -4.71 -7.18 4.85
N ARG A 75 -5.33 -6.04 5.15
CA ARG A 75 -5.51 -5.56 6.53
C ARG A 75 -6.23 -6.60 7.37
N ARG A 76 -7.36 -7.13 6.87
CA ARG A 76 -8.14 -8.16 7.58
C ARG A 76 -7.32 -9.43 7.83
N GLU A 77 -6.54 -9.86 6.85
CA GLU A 77 -5.73 -11.07 6.95
C GLU A 77 -4.57 -10.93 7.94
N VAL A 78 -3.86 -9.80 7.91
CA VAL A 78 -2.73 -9.52 8.81
C VAL A 78 -3.21 -9.20 10.22
N GLN A 79 -4.26 -8.37 10.36
CA GLN A 79 -4.79 -7.95 11.66
C GLN A 79 -5.30 -9.14 12.48
N ALA A 80 -5.94 -10.12 11.84
CA ALA A 80 -6.41 -11.34 12.50
C ALA A 80 -5.27 -12.23 13.03
N ARG A 81 -4.01 -11.92 12.70
CA ARG A 81 -2.82 -12.75 12.99
C ARG A 81 -1.68 -11.97 13.63
N LEU A 82 -1.93 -10.76 14.15
CA LEU A 82 -0.87 -9.92 14.74
C LEU A 82 -0.12 -10.58 15.92
N ASP A 83 -0.77 -11.50 16.62
CA ASP A 83 -0.17 -12.27 17.71
C ASP A 83 0.62 -13.50 17.23
N THR A 84 0.60 -13.78 15.92
CA THR A 84 1.40 -14.84 15.29
C THR A 84 2.75 -14.28 14.85
N GLU A 85 3.80 -15.08 15.04
CA GLU A 85 5.17 -14.72 14.66
C GLU A 85 5.27 -14.27 13.19
N GLY A 86 6.03 -13.20 12.94
CA GLY A 86 6.24 -12.62 11.61
C GLY A 86 5.16 -11.66 11.10
N PHE A 87 3.89 -11.82 11.51
CA PHE A 87 2.80 -10.93 11.04
C PHE A 87 2.90 -9.51 11.59
N ARG A 88 3.46 -9.33 12.79
CA ARG A 88 3.77 -7.99 13.33
C ARG A 88 4.76 -7.24 12.46
N ALA A 89 5.82 -7.91 12.01
CA ALA A 89 6.80 -7.29 11.11
C ALA A 89 6.18 -6.91 9.76
N VAL A 90 5.28 -7.73 9.22
CA VAL A 90 4.50 -7.41 8.00
C VAL A 90 3.63 -6.17 8.21
N TRP A 91 2.94 -6.10 9.35
CA TRP A 91 2.11 -4.95 9.70
C TRP A 91 2.93 -3.67 9.81
N GLU A 92 4.05 -3.71 10.52
CA GLU A 92 4.94 -2.56 10.70
C GLU A 92 5.56 -2.12 9.38
N ALA A 93 6.00 -3.05 8.53
CA ALA A 93 6.55 -2.74 7.21
C ALA A 93 5.59 -1.95 6.31
N VAL A 94 4.27 -2.14 6.49
CA VAL A 94 3.23 -1.45 5.69
C VAL A 94 2.71 -0.19 6.39
N THR A 95 2.61 -0.19 7.71
CA THR A 95 1.92 0.88 8.45
C THR A 95 2.83 1.90 9.12
N ALA A 96 4.11 1.57 9.37
CA ALA A 96 5.06 2.49 9.99
C ALA A 96 5.30 3.71 9.09
N GLY A 97 5.34 4.92 9.64
CA GLY A 97 5.59 6.16 8.89
C GLY A 97 5.59 7.38 9.76
#